data_AF-A0A1G4BMU2-F1
#
_entry.id   AF-A0A1G4BMU2-F1
#
_cell.length_a   1.000
_cell.length_b   1.000
_cell.length_c   1.000
_cell.angle_alpha   90.00
_cell.angle_beta   90.00
_cell.angle_gamma   90.00
#
_symmetry.space_group_name_H-M   'P 1'
#
loop_
_entity.id
_entity.type
_entity.pdbx_description
1 polymer ?
#
loop_
_entity_poly.entity_id
_entity_poly.type
_entity_poly.pdbx_seq_one_letter_code
_entity_poly.pdbx_strand_id
1 'polypeptide(L)'
;MPTPLDNAMRSRNAVLAFGGLVTAVAVWAIYGGDMFPAGPDPTGNPEDWTREEMRRWLAARNLFPQDNDTREELLARVLANMRAPRR
;
A
#
# COMPACT_ATOMS: atom_id res chain seq x y z
N MET A 1 -27.41 1.18 45.62
CA MET A 1 -27.94 1.57 44.30
C MET A 1 -26.76 1.75 43.36
N PRO A 2 -26.66 1.03 42.23
CA PRO A 2 -25.58 1.26 41.29
C PRO A 2 -25.73 2.64 40.65
N THR A 3 -24.66 3.40 40.60
CA THR A 3 -24.65 4.72 39.95
C THR A 3 -24.64 4.56 38.42
N PRO A 4 -25.02 5.59 37.65
CA PRO A 4 -24.90 5.56 36.20
C PRO A 4 -23.47 5.23 35.72
N LEU A 5 -22.45 5.65 36.48
CA LEU A 5 -21.04 5.36 36.22
C LEU A 5 -20.73 3.86 36.38
N ASP A 6 -21.27 3.21 37.41
CA ASP A 6 -21.09 1.77 37.65
C ASP A 6 -21.72 0.91 36.54
N ASN A 7 -22.87 1.34 36.00
CA ASN A 7 -23.52 0.67 34.87
C ASN A 7 -22.74 0.85 33.56
N ALA A 8 -22.14 2.03 33.35
CA ALA A 8 -21.28 2.28 32.20
C ALA A 8 -20.01 1.40 32.25
N MET A 9 -19.37 1.31 33.43
CA MET A 9 -18.17 0.47 33.62
C MET A 9 -18.45 -1.04 33.51
N ARG A 10 -19.70 -1.49 33.72
CA ARG A 10 -20.12 -2.90 33.58
C ARG A 10 -20.77 -3.20 32.22
N SER A 11 -20.57 -2.36 31.21
CA SER A 11 -21.20 -2.56 29.90
C SER A 11 -20.46 -3.60 29.06
N ARG A 12 -20.92 -4.86 29.12
CA ARG A 12 -20.44 -5.95 28.23
C ARG A 12 -20.50 -5.56 26.75
N ASN A 13 -21.51 -4.79 26.37
CA ASN A 13 -21.70 -4.34 24.98
C ASN A 13 -20.57 -3.40 24.52
N ALA A 14 -20.03 -2.56 25.40
CA ALA A 14 -18.92 -1.67 25.04
C ALA A 14 -17.63 -2.46 24.79
N VAL A 15 -17.37 -3.48 25.61
CA VAL A 15 -16.21 -4.37 25.41
C VAL A 15 -16.32 -5.14 24.09
N LEU A 16 -17.51 -5.66 23.78
CA LEU A 16 -17.75 -6.36 22.51
C LEU A 16 -17.65 -5.42 21.30
N ALA A 17 -18.19 -4.20 21.40
CA ALA A 17 -18.10 -3.21 20.34
C ALA A 17 -16.65 -2.79 20.08
N PHE A 18 -15.89 -2.50 21.14
CA PHE A 18 -14.47 -2.16 21.04
C PHE A 18 -13.65 -3.32 20.48
N GLY A 19 -13.83 -4.54 21.01
CA GLY A 19 -13.14 -5.73 20.52
C GLY A 19 -13.46 -6.02 19.05
N GLY A 20 -14.72 -5.87 18.64
CA GLY A 20 -15.14 -6.02 17.24
C GLY A 20 -14.49 -5.01 16.32
N LEU A 21 -14.45 -3.73 16.72
CA LEU A 21 -13.78 -2.67 15.97
C LEU A 21 -12.28 -2.95 15.81
N VAL A 22 -11.58 -3.25 16.91
CA VAL A 22 -10.14 -3.56 16.89
C VAL A 22 -9.85 -4.76 16.00
N THR A 23 -10.68 -5.80 16.07
CA THR A 23 -10.53 -7.00 15.23
C THR A 23 -10.72 -6.67 13.75
N ALA A 24 -11.74 -5.87 13.41
CA ALA A 24 -11.97 -5.43 12.03
C ALA A 24 -10.80 -4.60 11.49
N VAL A 25 -10.28 -3.66 12.28
CA VAL A 25 -9.11 -2.86 11.92
C VAL A 25 -7.87 -3.74 11.75
N ALA A 26 -7.65 -4.73 12.62
CA ALA A 26 -6.53 -5.66 12.50
C ALA A 26 -6.60 -6.48 11.21
N VAL A 27 -7.78 -7.01 10.86
CA VAL A 27 -7.99 -7.72 9.59
C VAL A 27 -7.71 -6.79 8.40
N TRP A 28 -8.23 -5.56 8.43
CA TRP A 28 -7.99 -4.60 7.36
C TRP A 28 -6.52 -4.18 7.26
N ALA A 29 -5.81 -4.01 8.37
CA ALA A 29 -4.40 -3.69 8.36
C ALA A 29 -3.57 -4.80 7.70
N ILE A 30 -3.85 -6.07 8.01
CA ILE A 30 -3.08 -7.21 7.47
C ILE A 30 -3.32 -7.40 5.97
N TYR A 31 -4.54 -7.19 5.49
CA TYR A 31 -4.94 -7.58 4.13
C TYR A 31 -5.35 -6.42 3.21
N GLY A 32 -5.54 -5.22 3.74
CA GLY A 32 -6.19 -4.09 3.05
C GLY A 32 -5.24 -3.06 2.44
N GLY A 33 -3.92 -3.21 2.59
CA GLY A 33 -2.97 -2.28 2.00
C GLY A 33 -1.55 -2.81 1.89
N ASP A 34 -0.70 -2.04 1.21
CA ASP A 34 0.74 -2.27 1.13
C ASP A 34 1.39 -1.94 2.49
N MET A 35 1.30 -2.87 3.45
CA MET A 35 1.84 -2.74 4.80
C MET A 35 3.37 -2.61 4.82
N PHE A 36 4.05 -2.98 3.74
CA PHE A 36 5.49 -2.98 3.63
C PHE A 36 5.99 -1.79 2.81
N PRO A 37 7.11 -1.16 3.21
CA PRO A 37 7.75 -0.15 2.39
C PRO A 37 8.04 -0.74 1.00
N ALA A 38 7.83 0.05 -0.04
CA ALA A 38 8.11 -0.36 -1.40
C ALA A 38 9.55 -0.89 -1.48
N GLY A 39 9.71 -2.11 -2.04
CA GLY A 39 11.03 -2.72 -2.19
C GLY A 39 11.98 -1.83 -3.00
N PRO A 40 13.30 -2.06 -2.90
CA PRO A 40 14.30 -1.24 -3.59
C PRO A 40 14.05 -1.20 -5.09
N ASP A 41 14.52 -0.13 -5.75
CA ASP A 41 14.45 0.00 -7.20
C ASP A 41 15.09 -1.22 -7.88
N PRO A 42 14.48 -1.75 -8.95
CA PRO A 42 15.07 -2.83 -9.71
C PRO A 42 16.39 -2.38 -10.36
N THR A 43 17.35 -3.30 -10.41
CA THR A 43 18.69 -3.07 -10.97
C THR A 43 18.93 -3.96 -12.18
N GLY A 44 19.84 -3.56 -13.09
CA GLY A 44 20.20 -4.36 -14.26
C GLY A 44 19.39 -3.99 -15.51
N ASN A 45 19.10 -4.99 -16.35
CA ASN A 45 18.40 -4.82 -17.63
C ASN A 45 16.88 -4.63 -17.41
N PRO A 46 16.27 -3.52 -17.87
CA PRO A 46 14.84 -3.26 -17.72
C PRO A 46 13.91 -4.30 -18.37
N GLU A 47 14.39 -5.02 -19.38
CA GLU A 47 13.59 -6.05 -20.07
C GLU A 47 13.29 -7.25 -19.17
N ASP A 48 14.16 -7.51 -18.19
CA ASP A 48 14.01 -8.62 -17.25
C ASP A 48 13.13 -8.25 -16.06
N TRP A 49 12.74 -6.99 -15.93
CA TRP A 49 11.89 -6.52 -14.83
C TRP A 49 10.46 -7.00 -14.99
N THR A 50 9.81 -7.24 -13.86
CA THR A 50 8.37 -7.46 -13.78
C THR A 50 7.61 -6.15 -14.01
N ARG A 51 6.34 -6.27 -14.42
CA ARG A 51 5.43 -5.13 -14.60
C ARG A 51 5.36 -4.23 -13.35
N GLU A 52 5.36 -4.86 -12.18
CA GLU A 52 5.25 -4.17 -10.89
C GLU A 52 6.54 -3.42 -10.54
N GLU A 53 7.70 -3.98 -10.87
CA GLU A 53 8.99 -3.30 -10.72
C GLU A 53 9.11 -2.09 -11.65
N MET A 54 8.63 -2.18 -12.89
CA MET A 54 8.60 -1.03 -13.80
C MET A 54 7.68 0.07 -13.28
N ARG A 55 6.49 -0.30 -12.78
CA ARG A 55 5.52 0.62 -12.15
C ARG A 55 6.16 1.31 -10.94
N ARG A 56 6.80 0.55 -10.06
CA ARG A 56 7.49 1.06 -8.88
C ARG A 56 8.64 2.01 -9.25
N TRP A 57 9.47 1.63 -10.21
CA TRP A 57 10.60 2.44 -10.67
C TRP A 57 10.14 3.79 -11.23
N LEU A 58 9.06 3.79 -12.01
CA LEU A 58 8.44 5.02 -12.54
C LEU A 58 7.81 5.86 -11.44
N ALA A 59 7.07 5.25 -10.51
CA ALA A 59 6.44 5.94 -9.38
C ALA A 59 7.47 6.62 -8.46
N ALA A 60 8.58 5.93 -8.14
CA ALA A 60 9.69 6.49 -7.36
C ALA A 60 10.33 7.73 -8.00
N ARG A 61 10.12 7.94 -9.31
CA ARG A 61 10.63 9.07 -10.09
C ARG A 61 9.54 10.09 -10.44
N ASN A 62 8.37 10.02 -9.81
CA ASN A 62 7.22 10.88 -10.08
C ASN A 62 6.76 10.83 -11.55
N LEU A 63 6.81 9.64 -12.17
CA LEU A 63 6.36 9.42 -13.55
C LEU A 63 4.95 8.84 -13.64
N PHE A 64 4.24 8.69 -12.52
CA PHE A 64 2.80 8.38 -12.42
C PHE A 64 2.30 7.31 -13.43
N PRO A 65 2.79 6.06 -13.33
CA PRO A 65 2.27 4.96 -14.13
C PRO A 65 0.82 4.67 -13.76
N GLN A 66 0.02 4.26 -14.74
CA GLN A 66 -1.39 3.92 -14.53
C GLN A 66 -1.56 2.42 -14.29
N ASP A 67 -2.60 2.04 -13.54
CA ASP A 67 -2.85 0.64 -13.21
C ASP A 67 -3.26 -0.22 -14.43
N ASN A 68 -3.67 0.41 -15.53
CA ASN A 68 -3.99 -0.24 -16.79
C ASN A 68 -2.83 -0.23 -17.81
N ASP A 69 -1.68 0.37 -17.50
CA ASP A 69 -0.52 0.39 -18.40
C ASP A 69 -0.03 -1.05 -18.65
N THR A 70 0.17 -1.39 -19.92
CA THR A 70 0.74 -2.68 -20.34
C THR A 70 2.22 -2.76 -19.98
N ARG A 71 2.77 -3.98 -19.94
CA ARG A 71 4.19 -4.16 -19.64
C ARG A 71 5.07 -3.46 -20.68
N GLU A 72 4.68 -3.51 -21.94
CA GLU A 72 5.40 -2.94 -23.07
C GLU A 72 5.41 -1.41 -23.01
N GLU A 73 4.27 -0.79 -22.64
CA GLU A 73 4.16 0.66 -22.42
C GLU A 73 5.02 1.12 -21.25
N LEU A 74 4.98 0.39 -20.12
CA LEU A 74 5.81 0.68 -18.96
C LEU A 74 7.30 0.56 -19.32
N LEU A 75 7.70 -0.49 -20.03
CA LEU A 75 9.07 -0.71 -20.49
C LEU A 75 9.55 0.44 -21.40
N ALA A 76 8.75 0.84 -22.37
CA ALA A 76 9.07 1.96 -23.26
C ALA A 76 9.28 3.26 -22.47
N ARG A 77 8.43 3.53 -21.47
CA ARG A 77 8.55 4.69 -20.58
C ARG A 77 9.79 4.62 -19.70
N VAL A 78 10.12 3.45 -19.15
CA VAL A 78 11.36 3.23 -18.38
C VAL A 78 12.57 3.54 -19.25
N LEU A 79 12.67 2.92 -20.43
CA LEU A 79 13.79 3.11 -21.36
C LEU A 79 13.94 4.57 -21.80
N ALA A 80 12.83 5.27 -22.07
CA ALA A 80 12.84 6.69 -22.39
C ALA A 80 13.42 7.55 -21.25
N ASN A 81 13.07 7.24 -20.00
CA ASN A 81 13.50 8.00 -18.82
C ASN A 81 14.89 7.62 -18.29
N MET A 82 15.42 6.46 -18.67
CA MET A 82 16.81 6.07 -18.33
C MET A 82 17.85 6.76 -19.21
N ARG A 83 17.49 7.07 -20.47
CA ARG A 83 18.41 7.67 -21.45
C ARG A 83 18.58 9.18 -21.27
N ALA A 84 17.62 9.85 -20.63
CA ALA A 84 17.66 11.30 -20.46
C ALA A 84 18.49 11.69 -19.22
N PRO A 85 19.59 12.46 -19.36
CA PRO A 85 20.25 13.07 -18.20
C PRO A 85 19.30 14.11 -17.60
N ARG A 86 18.89 13.92 -16.34
CA ARG A 86 18.13 14.94 -15.61
C ARG A 86 19.11 16.02 -15.13
N ARG A 87 18.86 17.27 -15.54
CA ARG A 87 19.51 18.48 -15.00
C ARG A 87 18.81 18.94 -13.74
#